data_AF-A0A2V9VG18-F1
#
_entry.id   AF-A0A2V9VG18-F1
#
_cell.length_a   1.000
_cell.length_b   1.000
_cell.length_c   1.000
_cell.angle_alpha   90.00
_cell.angle_beta   90.00
_cell.angle_gamma   90.00
#
_symmetry.space_group_name_H-M   'P 1'
#
loop_
_entity.id
_entity.type
_entity.pdbx_description
1 polymer ?
#
loop_
_entity_poly.entity_id
_entity_poly.type
_entity_poly.pdbx_seq_one_letter_code
_entity_poly.pdbx_strand_id
1 'polypeptide(L)'
;MFGVVMSKPELTGLVILGCGAFFGFVWGGAFGLALAAVSLVVGLVLFVALRASGTETSSTPAKGLSQPRTQILVLVKEVHARPQRAGKFQEIREPHQTDLQFEIFAHCWLVNDADERLRVITLQVSLTKPDGTTSVLERVPSDLKNWRLGRLRDELDSWGVRYLQAAQESLVELRIDEPLEVGATRQGWLHMRVENITPAEMKNATVEVEVIDSHLGSHIGAAKGPHQIPGRVWPFRVEDGNASDARPSDLASDTRGRSPN
;
A
#
# COMPACT_ATOMS: atom_id res chain seq x y z
N MET A 1 27.98 -8.86 29.40
CA MET A 1 26.96 -9.85 29.82
C MET A 1 25.69 -9.55 29.03
N PHE A 2 25.48 -10.23 27.90
CA PHE A 2 24.35 -9.98 27.02
C PHE A 2 23.13 -10.73 27.57
N GLY A 3 22.22 -10.01 28.23
CA GLY A 3 20.93 -10.56 28.64
C GLY A 3 20.00 -10.60 27.45
N VAL A 4 19.76 -11.80 26.89
CA VAL A 4 18.67 -12.01 25.95
C VAL A 4 17.37 -11.89 26.75
N VAL A 5 16.65 -10.78 26.57
CA VAL A 5 15.32 -10.61 27.17
C VAL A 5 14.33 -11.41 26.32
N MET A 6 14.14 -12.67 26.70
CA MET A 6 13.10 -13.54 26.14
C MET A 6 11.72 -13.10 26.65
N SER A 7 10.70 -13.17 25.80
CA SER A 7 9.33 -12.91 26.21
C SER A 7 8.82 -14.00 27.17
N LYS A 8 7.95 -13.66 28.12
CA LYS A 8 7.37 -14.60 29.10
C LYS A 8 6.79 -15.89 28.47
N PRO A 9 6.11 -15.88 27.30
CA PRO A 9 5.65 -17.12 26.68
C PRO A 9 6.77 -17.96 26.06
N GLU A 10 7.83 -17.35 25.52
CA GLU A 10 9.01 -18.07 25.00
C GLU A 10 9.78 -18.77 26.13
N LEU A 11 9.92 -18.12 27.29
CA LEU A 11 10.50 -18.72 28.48
C LEU A 11 9.67 -19.94 28.94
N THR A 12 8.35 -19.81 28.93
CA THR A 12 7.42 -20.88 29.38
C THR A 12 7.48 -22.08 28.44
N GLY A 13 7.49 -21.85 27.12
CA GLY A 13 7.64 -22.91 26.13
C GLY A 13 8.98 -23.63 26.24
N LEU A 14 10.06 -22.90 26.52
CA LEU A 14 11.39 -23.47 26.68
C LEU A 14 11.54 -24.29 27.97
N VAL A 15 10.89 -23.87 29.07
CA VAL A 15 10.82 -24.64 30.32
C VAL A 15 10.04 -25.94 30.13
N ILE A 16 8.92 -25.91 29.40
CA ILE A 16 8.13 -27.12 29.11
C ILE A 16 8.92 -28.11 28.24
N LEU A 17 9.64 -27.62 27.23
CA LEU A 17 10.53 -28.42 26.38
C LEU A 17 11.69 -29.04 27.19
N GLY A 18 12.29 -28.25 28.09
CA GLY A 18 13.35 -28.71 28.98
C GLY A 18 12.89 -29.79 29.96
N CYS A 19 11.71 -29.63 30.55
CA CYS A 19 11.11 -30.64 31.43
C CYS A 19 10.77 -31.92 30.66
N GLY A 20 10.19 -31.83 29.46
CA GLY A 20 9.88 -32.99 28.63
C GLY A 20 11.13 -33.82 28.26
N ALA A 21 12.22 -33.14 27.88
CA ALA A 21 13.49 -33.79 27.58
C ALA A 21 14.13 -34.43 28.83
N PHE A 22 14.06 -33.77 29.99
CA PHE A 22 14.60 -34.30 31.25
C PHE A 22 13.84 -35.54 31.73
N PHE A 23 12.50 -35.51 31.74
CA PHE A 23 11.69 -36.66 32.14
C PHE A 23 11.81 -37.84 31.15
N GLY A 24 11.94 -37.57 29.85
CA GLY A 24 12.21 -38.60 28.85
C GLY A 24 13.55 -39.32 29.03
N PHE A 25 14.58 -38.59 29.48
CA PHE A 25 15.91 -39.14 29.73
C PHE A 25 15.99 -39.94 31.04
N VAL A 26 15.28 -39.49 32.09
CA VAL A 26 15.32 -40.13 33.42
C VAL A 26 14.56 -41.46 33.46
N TRP A 27 13.43 -41.60 32.74
CA TRP A 27 12.64 -42.83 32.77
C TRP A 27 13.09 -43.91 31.79
N GLY A 28 13.69 -43.54 30.64
CA GLY A 28 14.23 -44.50 29.68
C GLY A 28 13.20 -45.47 29.06
N GLY A 29 13.60 -46.15 27.99
CA GLY A 29 12.75 -47.13 27.30
C GLY A 29 11.63 -46.54 26.44
N ALA A 30 10.78 -47.42 25.89
CA ALA A 30 9.74 -47.05 24.92
C ALA A 30 8.72 -46.03 25.48
N PHE A 31 8.46 -46.07 26.79
CA PHE A 31 7.56 -45.14 27.47
C PHE A 31 8.15 -43.72 27.59
N GLY A 32 9.44 -43.60 27.89
CA GLY A 32 10.14 -42.31 27.93
C GLY A 32 10.24 -41.65 26.56
N LEU A 33 10.47 -42.45 25.50
CA LEU A 33 10.45 -41.98 24.11
C LEU A 33 9.08 -41.49 23.67
N ALA A 34 8.00 -42.19 24.08
CA ALA A 34 6.63 -41.77 23.77
C ALA A 34 6.29 -40.42 24.43
N LEU A 35 6.64 -40.23 25.71
CA LEU A 35 6.46 -38.95 26.41
C LEU A 35 7.27 -37.82 25.78
N ALA A 36 8.53 -38.08 25.41
CA ALA A 36 9.36 -37.10 24.72
C ALA A 36 8.75 -36.69 23.38
N ALA A 37 8.30 -37.65 22.57
CA ALA A 37 7.65 -37.39 21.28
C ALA A 37 6.35 -36.58 21.43
N VAL A 38 5.49 -36.93 22.38
CA VAL A 38 4.25 -36.18 22.65
C VAL A 38 4.57 -34.76 23.12
N SER A 39 5.57 -34.57 23.98
CA SER A 39 5.98 -33.24 24.43
C SER A 39 6.56 -32.37 23.30
N LEU A 40 7.29 -32.99 22.36
CA LEU A 40 7.82 -32.32 21.17
C LEU A 40 6.70 -31.90 20.24
N VAL A 41 5.71 -32.77 20.00
CA VAL A 41 4.57 -32.47 19.13
C VAL A 41 3.69 -31.39 19.76
N VAL A 42 3.35 -31.51 21.05
CA VAL A 42 2.55 -30.50 21.75
C VAL A 42 3.29 -29.16 21.85
N GLY A 43 4.59 -29.19 22.15
CA GLY A 43 5.44 -28.00 22.17
C GLY A 43 5.56 -27.33 20.80
N LEU A 44 5.71 -28.11 19.73
CA LEU A 44 5.75 -27.61 18.36
C LEU A 44 4.39 -27.01 17.94
N VAL A 45 3.28 -27.68 18.25
CA VAL A 45 1.93 -27.19 17.95
C VAL A 45 1.65 -25.90 18.72
N LEU A 46 2.02 -25.81 20.00
CA LEU A 46 1.91 -24.57 20.78
C LEU A 46 2.80 -23.47 20.20
N PHE A 47 4.03 -23.77 19.81
CA PHE A 47 4.93 -22.79 19.21
C PHE A 47 4.42 -22.26 17.86
N VAL A 48 3.88 -23.15 17.01
CA VAL A 48 3.29 -22.78 15.72
C VAL A 48 1.98 -22.01 15.92
N ALA A 49 1.13 -22.42 16.85
CA ALA A 49 -0.09 -21.69 17.19
C ALA A 49 0.23 -20.30 17.76
N LEU A 50 1.23 -20.18 18.65
CA LEU A 50 1.70 -18.90 19.19
C LEU A 50 2.32 -17.99 18.12
N ARG A 51 3.03 -18.56 17.14
CA ARG A 51 3.53 -17.81 15.98
C ARG A 51 2.43 -17.44 14.99
N ALA A 52 1.39 -18.26 14.84
CA ALA A 52 0.21 -17.95 14.02
C ALA A 52 -0.69 -16.89 14.67
N SER A 53 -0.76 -16.87 16.01
CA SER A 53 -1.34 -15.78 16.81
C SER A 53 -0.41 -14.55 16.95
N GLY A 54 0.75 -14.58 16.29
CA GLY A 54 1.79 -13.56 16.35
C GLY A 54 1.49 -12.31 15.52
N THR A 55 0.39 -11.62 15.83
CA THR A 55 0.30 -10.14 15.75
C THR A 55 -0.43 -9.54 16.95
N GLU A 56 -0.59 -10.26 18.07
CA GLU A 56 -0.92 -9.60 19.34
C GLU A 56 0.38 -9.25 20.07
N THR A 57 0.82 -8.02 19.90
CA THR A 57 1.80 -7.40 20.79
C THR A 57 1.20 -7.34 22.20
N SER A 58 1.50 -8.33 23.04
CA SER A 58 1.33 -8.25 24.49
C SER A 58 2.33 -7.23 25.04
N SER A 59 2.00 -5.94 24.91
CA SER A 59 2.57 -4.92 25.77
C SER A 59 1.94 -5.06 27.16
N THR A 60 2.78 -5.31 28.14
CA THR A 60 2.46 -5.12 29.56
C THR A 60 1.73 -3.78 29.71
N PRO A 61 0.53 -3.70 30.30
CA PRO A 61 -0.21 -2.44 30.35
C PRO A 61 0.55 -1.49 31.26
N ALA A 62 1.20 -0.50 30.66
CA ALA A 62 1.52 0.73 31.37
C ALA A 62 0.17 1.29 31.84
N LYS A 63 0.03 1.46 33.16
CA LYS A 63 -1.06 2.25 33.73
C LYS A 63 -1.07 3.61 33.04
N GLY A 64 -2.03 3.83 32.15
CA GLY A 64 -2.21 5.09 31.46
C GLY A 64 -3.02 4.91 30.19
N LEU A 65 -4.33 5.21 30.27
CA LEU A 65 -5.30 5.32 29.17
C LEU A 65 -5.34 4.12 28.20
N SER A 66 -6.32 3.24 28.40
CA SER A 66 -6.74 2.28 27.38
C SER A 66 -7.06 3.03 26.09
N GLN A 67 -6.15 2.98 25.12
CA GLN A 67 -6.51 3.39 23.76
C GLN A 67 -7.67 2.50 23.31
N PRO A 68 -8.79 3.06 22.85
CA PRO A 68 -9.87 2.26 22.30
C PRO A 68 -9.32 1.43 21.14
N ARG A 69 -9.63 0.12 21.14
CA ARG A 69 -9.26 -0.78 20.03
C ARG A 69 -9.84 -0.21 18.74
N THR A 70 -8.97 0.09 17.78
CA THR A 70 -9.35 0.65 16.47
C THR A 70 -10.23 -0.36 15.74
N GLN A 71 -11.47 0.01 15.44
CA GLN A 71 -12.47 -0.90 14.85
C GLN A 71 -12.28 -1.07 13.33
N ILE A 72 -11.77 -0.03 12.66
CA ILE A 72 -11.39 -0.10 11.25
C ILE A 72 -9.89 0.14 11.14
N LEU A 73 -9.14 -0.84 10.65
CA LEU A 73 -7.74 -0.66 10.32
C LEU A 73 -7.64 0.01 8.96
N VAL A 74 -7.00 1.18 8.93
CA VAL A 74 -6.74 1.96 7.71
C VAL A 74 -5.25 1.83 7.37
N LEU A 75 -4.95 1.32 6.18
CA LEU A 75 -3.58 1.16 5.70
C LEU A 75 -3.39 1.89 4.38
N VAL A 76 -2.43 2.80 4.33
CA VAL A 76 -1.98 3.46 3.10
C VAL A 76 -0.74 2.73 2.59
N LYS A 77 -0.91 1.92 1.53
CA LYS A 77 0.12 0.99 1.06
C LYS A 77 1.18 1.63 0.19
N GLU A 78 0.75 2.49 -0.71
CA GLU A 78 1.64 3.24 -1.58
C GLU A 78 1.01 4.59 -1.93
N VAL A 79 1.87 5.59 -2.08
CA VAL A 79 1.52 6.93 -2.49
C VAL A 79 2.36 7.28 -3.71
N HIS A 80 1.72 7.79 -4.75
CA HIS A 80 2.36 8.36 -5.93
C HIS A 80 1.96 9.82 -6.04
N ALA A 81 2.89 10.68 -6.45
CA ALA A 81 2.53 12.05 -6.79
C ALA A 81 3.08 12.44 -8.16
N ARG A 82 2.34 13.30 -8.85
CA ARG A 82 2.75 13.87 -10.12
C ARG A 82 2.68 15.39 -10.07
N PRO A 83 3.80 16.08 -10.33
CA PRO A 83 3.82 17.52 -10.50
C PRO A 83 3.08 17.93 -11.79
N GLN A 84 2.29 18.98 -11.68
CA GLN A 84 1.62 19.64 -12.78
C GLN A 84 1.72 21.15 -12.67
N ARG A 85 1.63 21.80 -13.82
CA ARG A 85 1.46 23.26 -13.96
C ARG A 85 0.49 23.53 -15.10
N ALA A 86 -0.55 24.31 -14.83
CA ALA A 86 -1.60 24.61 -15.82
C ALA A 86 -2.21 23.36 -16.50
N GLY A 87 -2.49 22.31 -15.72
CA GLY A 87 -3.11 21.06 -16.21
C GLY A 87 -2.20 20.17 -17.06
N LYS A 88 -0.90 20.44 -17.11
CA LYS A 88 0.09 19.61 -17.82
C LYS A 88 1.14 19.11 -16.86
N PHE A 89 1.65 17.91 -17.16
CA PHE A 89 2.81 17.37 -16.45
C PHE A 89 4.00 18.33 -16.52
N GLN A 90 4.64 18.54 -15.38
CA GLN A 90 5.82 19.39 -15.27
C GLN A 90 6.99 18.58 -14.71
N GLU A 91 8.06 18.44 -15.46
CA GLU A 91 9.29 17.82 -14.94
C GLU A 91 9.88 18.68 -13.81
N ILE A 92 10.28 18.03 -12.71
CA ILE A 92 10.92 18.69 -11.57
C ILE A 92 12.39 18.91 -11.90
N ARG A 93 12.79 20.18 -11.94
CA ARG A 93 14.20 20.57 -12.15
C ARG A 93 14.89 20.94 -10.85
N GLU A 94 14.13 21.47 -9.89
CA GLU A 94 14.64 21.99 -8.63
C GLU A 94 13.74 21.57 -7.45
N PRO A 95 14.31 21.20 -6.29
CA PRO A 95 13.52 20.74 -5.14
C PRO A 95 12.58 21.79 -4.53
N HIS A 96 12.86 23.08 -4.71
CA HIS A 96 12.11 24.19 -4.11
C HIS A 96 11.25 24.96 -5.11
N GLN A 97 11.00 24.36 -6.27
CA GLN A 97 10.14 24.97 -7.29
C GLN A 97 8.73 25.24 -6.73
N THR A 98 8.27 26.49 -6.87
CA THR A 98 6.95 26.96 -6.44
C THR A 98 5.91 26.87 -7.56
N ASP A 99 4.67 27.20 -7.24
CA ASP A 99 3.56 27.30 -8.20
C ASP A 99 3.35 25.99 -8.96
N LEU A 100 3.47 24.89 -8.23
CA LEU A 100 3.16 23.54 -8.67
C LEU A 100 1.88 23.07 -7.99
N GLN A 101 1.10 22.34 -8.78
CA GLN A 101 0.02 21.50 -8.29
C GLN A 101 0.52 20.06 -8.32
N PHE A 102 0.12 19.24 -7.35
CA PHE A 102 0.39 17.82 -7.35
C PHE A 102 -0.91 17.04 -7.45
N GLU A 103 -0.96 16.13 -8.42
CA GLU A 103 -1.90 15.01 -8.40
C GLU A 103 -1.32 13.93 -7.50
N ILE A 104 -2.06 13.53 -6.48
CA ILE A 104 -1.66 12.51 -5.50
C ILE A 104 -2.57 11.29 -5.70
N PHE A 105 -1.98 10.09 -5.66
CA PHE A 105 -2.67 8.82 -5.76
C PHE A 105 -2.28 7.95 -4.58
N ALA A 106 -3.24 7.54 -3.76
CA ALA A 106 -3.00 6.70 -2.59
C ALA A 106 -3.74 5.37 -2.75
N HIS A 107 -3.01 4.26 -2.61
CA HIS A 107 -3.60 2.93 -2.56
C HIS A 107 -3.89 2.57 -1.11
N CYS A 108 -5.16 2.37 -0.78
CA CYS A 108 -5.63 2.22 0.58
C CYS A 108 -6.32 0.88 0.79
N TRP A 109 -6.13 0.31 1.97
CA TRP A 109 -6.82 -0.86 2.49
C TRP A 109 -7.62 -0.46 3.73
N LEU A 110 -8.86 -0.91 3.80
CA LEU A 110 -9.75 -0.79 4.95
C LEU A 110 -10.09 -2.21 5.41
N VAL A 111 -9.84 -2.51 6.68
CA VAL A 111 -10.18 -3.80 7.29
C VAL A 111 -11.05 -3.56 8.49
N ASN A 112 -12.21 -4.21 8.55
CA ASN A 112 -13.09 -4.16 9.70
C ASN A 112 -12.69 -5.24 10.72
N ASP A 113 -12.18 -4.82 11.88
CA ASP A 113 -11.80 -5.67 13.02
C ASP A 113 -12.91 -5.73 14.09
N ALA A 114 -14.07 -5.12 13.84
CA ALA A 114 -15.23 -5.26 14.71
C ALA A 114 -16.00 -6.57 14.43
N ASP A 115 -16.78 -7.01 15.42
CA ASP A 115 -17.63 -8.21 15.32
C ASP A 115 -18.92 -7.97 14.52
N GLU A 116 -19.09 -6.79 13.93
CA GLU A 116 -20.25 -6.39 13.14
C GLU A 116 -19.86 -5.58 11.90
N ARG A 117 -20.80 -5.44 10.95
CA ARG A 117 -20.59 -4.66 9.74
C ARG A 117 -20.58 -3.17 10.07
N LEU A 118 -19.49 -2.48 9.73
CA LEU A 118 -19.38 -1.03 9.91
C LEU A 118 -19.55 -0.29 8.59
N ARG A 119 -20.37 0.76 8.57
CA ARG A 119 -20.48 1.67 7.43
C ARG A 119 -19.43 2.77 7.58
N VAL A 120 -18.75 3.11 6.49
CA VAL A 120 -17.93 4.32 6.43
C VAL A 120 -18.85 5.50 6.13
N ILE A 121 -18.94 6.47 7.04
CA ILE A 121 -19.74 7.69 6.86
C ILE A 121 -18.96 8.70 6.03
N THR A 122 -17.69 8.90 6.38
CA THR A 122 -16.83 9.84 5.66
C THR A 122 -15.40 9.34 5.59
N LEU A 123 -14.70 9.80 4.55
CA LEU A 123 -13.29 9.57 4.32
C LEU A 123 -12.66 10.91 3.95
N GLN A 124 -11.67 11.33 4.73
CA GLN A 124 -10.90 12.54 4.50
C GLN A 124 -9.43 12.18 4.31
N VAL A 125 -8.75 12.92 3.43
CA VAL A 125 -7.31 12.77 3.23
C VAL A 125 -6.65 14.10 3.55
N SER A 126 -5.61 14.07 4.39
CA SER A 126 -4.79 15.22 4.72
C SER A 126 -3.33 14.96 4.36
N LEU A 127 -2.61 16.06 4.17
CA LEU A 127 -1.17 16.07 3.96
C LEU A 127 -0.52 16.94 5.03
N THR A 128 0.40 16.35 5.78
CA THR A 128 1.21 17.03 6.78
C THR A 128 2.59 17.32 6.20
N LYS A 129 2.91 18.60 6.05
CA LYS A 129 4.20 19.08 5.52
C LYS A 129 5.32 18.87 6.55
N PRO A 130 6.61 18.96 6.14
CA PRO A 130 7.75 18.76 7.05
C PRO A 130 7.83 19.80 8.19
N ASP A 131 7.22 20.97 8.02
CA ASP A 131 7.11 22.01 9.04
C ASP A 131 5.98 21.75 10.06
N GLY A 132 5.23 20.66 9.90
CA GLY A 132 4.10 20.28 10.74
C GLY A 132 2.76 20.89 10.32
N THR A 133 2.72 21.75 9.29
CA THR A 133 1.46 22.30 8.80
C THR A 133 0.66 21.22 8.07
N THR A 134 -0.65 21.20 8.28
CA THR A 134 -1.56 20.20 7.70
C THR A 134 -2.48 20.86 6.68
N SER A 135 -2.69 20.23 5.54
CA SER A 135 -3.62 20.66 4.49
C SER A 135 -4.57 19.51 4.15
N VAL A 136 -5.87 19.78 4.16
CA VAL A 136 -6.86 18.82 3.66
C VAL A 136 -6.76 18.77 2.14
N LEU A 137 -6.68 17.55 1.60
CA LEU A 137 -6.54 17.32 0.17
C LEU A 137 -7.89 17.33 -0.53
N GLU A 138 -7.96 17.93 -1.71
CA GLU A 138 -9.15 17.92 -2.55
C GLU A 138 -9.29 16.55 -3.22
N ARG A 139 -10.40 15.83 -2.98
CA ARG A 139 -10.69 14.57 -3.67
C ARG A 139 -11.14 14.84 -5.10
N VAL A 140 -10.63 14.05 -6.06
CA VAL A 140 -11.07 14.05 -7.46
C VAL A 140 -11.77 12.72 -7.75
N PRO A 141 -13.06 12.57 -7.40
CA PRO A 141 -13.77 11.30 -7.55
C PRO A 141 -13.94 10.93 -9.03
N SER A 142 -13.99 9.63 -9.32
CA SER A 142 -14.27 9.09 -10.67
C SER A 142 -13.29 9.46 -11.79
N ASP A 143 -12.16 10.11 -11.48
CA ASP A 143 -11.12 10.45 -12.46
C ASP A 143 -10.11 9.32 -12.69
N LEU A 144 -9.99 8.37 -11.75
CA LEU A 144 -9.05 7.23 -11.81
C LEU A 144 -9.13 6.40 -13.09
N LYS A 145 -10.26 6.41 -13.81
CA LYS A 145 -10.41 5.79 -15.14
C LYS A 145 -9.43 6.36 -16.18
N ASN A 146 -9.00 7.61 -16.02
CA ASN A 146 -8.07 8.34 -16.88
C ASN A 146 -6.60 8.10 -16.48
N TRP A 147 -6.33 7.17 -15.55
CA TRP A 147 -5.00 6.93 -15.01
C TRP A 147 -4.67 5.44 -15.00
N ARG A 148 -3.39 5.12 -15.17
CA ARG A 148 -2.87 3.76 -15.06
C ARG A 148 -1.60 3.74 -14.25
N LEU A 149 -1.38 2.67 -13.49
CA LEU A 149 -0.06 2.40 -12.94
C LEU A 149 0.88 2.06 -14.11
N GLY A 150 2.14 2.42 -14.02
CA GLY A 150 3.18 2.03 -14.96
C GLY A 150 4.28 1.25 -14.26
N ARG A 151 4.99 0.40 -15.01
CA ARG A 151 6.19 -0.27 -14.54
C ARG A 151 7.33 0.06 -15.49
N LEU A 152 8.51 0.37 -14.95
CA LEU A 152 9.71 0.46 -15.76
C LEU A 152 10.10 -0.98 -16.11
N ARG A 153 10.11 -1.34 -17.39
CA ARG A 153 10.79 -2.56 -17.85
C ARG A 153 12.22 -2.17 -18.20
N ASP A 154 13.18 -2.90 -17.65
CA ASP A 154 14.61 -2.73 -17.94
C ASP A 154 15.05 -3.41 -19.25
N GLU A 155 14.10 -3.85 -20.09
CA GLU A 155 14.39 -4.33 -21.44
C GLU A 155 14.79 -3.12 -22.30
N LEU A 156 16.11 -2.96 -22.47
CA LEU A 156 16.70 -2.15 -23.53
C LEU A 156 16.20 -2.71 -24.86
N ASP A 157 15.63 -1.87 -25.71
CA ASP A 157 15.35 -2.27 -27.07
C ASP A 157 16.66 -2.52 -27.85
N SER A 158 16.56 -2.92 -29.12
CA SER A 158 17.72 -3.13 -29.98
C SER A 158 18.58 -1.88 -30.20
N TRP A 159 18.14 -0.70 -29.74
CA TRP A 159 18.82 0.58 -29.83
C TRP A 159 19.37 1.06 -28.48
N GLY A 160 19.20 0.29 -27.41
CA GLY A 160 19.67 0.65 -26.07
C GLY A 160 18.81 1.72 -25.38
N VAL A 161 17.55 1.88 -25.78
CA VAL A 161 16.60 2.81 -25.16
C VAL A 161 15.72 2.06 -24.16
N ARG A 162 15.65 2.57 -22.93
CA ARG A 162 14.70 2.07 -21.92
C ARG A 162 13.33 2.70 -22.17
N TYR A 163 12.35 1.88 -22.50
CA TYR A 163 10.97 2.32 -22.60
C TYR A 163 10.22 2.03 -21.30
N LEU A 164 9.47 3.01 -20.83
CA LEU A 164 8.50 2.83 -19.76
C LEU A 164 7.30 2.08 -20.34
N GLN A 165 7.42 0.75 -20.48
CA GLN A 165 6.30 -0.09 -20.87
C GLN A 165 5.39 -0.25 -19.65
N ALA A 166 4.55 0.75 -19.43
CA ALA A 166 3.56 0.75 -18.36
C ALA A 166 2.77 -0.57 -18.43
N ALA A 167 2.89 -1.43 -17.42
CA ALA A 167 1.84 -2.41 -17.17
C ALA A 167 0.58 -1.59 -16.92
N GLN A 168 -0.31 -1.46 -17.92
CA GLN A 168 -1.46 -0.54 -17.89
C GLN A 168 -2.54 -1.03 -16.92
N GLU A 169 -2.15 -1.23 -15.66
CA GLU A 169 -3.02 -1.71 -14.59
C GLU A 169 -4.01 -0.61 -14.25
N SER A 170 -5.30 -0.98 -14.27
CA SER A 170 -6.39 -0.09 -13.91
C SER A 170 -6.30 0.30 -12.43
N LEU A 171 -6.45 1.58 -12.14
CA LEU A 171 -6.60 2.06 -10.77
C LEU A 171 -8.07 1.99 -10.38
N VAL A 172 -8.47 0.92 -9.68
CA VAL A 172 -9.85 0.75 -9.20
C VAL A 172 -10.08 1.68 -8.00
N GLU A 173 -11.11 2.51 -8.06
CA GLU A 173 -11.43 3.47 -6.99
C GLU A 173 -11.84 2.77 -5.69
N LEU A 174 -11.37 3.29 -4.55
CA LEU A 174 -11.81 2.82 -3.24
C LEU A 174 -13.28 3.19 -3.00
N ARG A 175 -14.13 2.18 -2.90
CA ARG A 175 -15.56 2.31 -2.64
C ARG A 175 -15.87 2.34 -1.14
N ILE A 176 -16.67 3.31 -0.72
CA ILE A 176 -17.10 3.48 0.69
C ILE A 176 -18.63 3.44 0.86
N ASP A 177 -19.37 3.21 -0.22
CA ASP A 177 -20.83 3.25 -0.26
C ASP A 177 -21.50 2.03 0.39
N GLU A 178 -20.82 0.89 0.35
CA GLU A 178 -21.25 -0.36 0.98
C GLU A 178 -20.60 -0.52 2.38
N PRO A 179 -21.27 -1.12 3.37
CA PRO A 179 -20.65 -1.45 4.66
C PRO A 179 -19.44 -2.37 4.50
N LEU A 180 -18.43 -2.24 5.38
CA LEU A 180 -17.29 -3.13 5.45
C LEU A 180 -17.70 -4.45 6.11
N GLU A 181 -17.44 -5.56 5.44
CA GLU A 181 -17.67 -6.90 5.97
C GLU A 181 -16.64 -7.25 7.05
N VAL A 182 -17.07 -8.00 8.07
CA VAL A 182 -16.23 -8.42 9.20
C VAL A 182 -15.02 -9.23 8.69
N GLY A 183 -13.82 -8.82 9.07
CA GLY A 183 -12.57 -9.48 8.70
C GLY A 183 -12.20 -9.39 7.22
N ALA A 184 -12.99 -8.72 6.38
CA ALA A 184 -12.71 -8.59 4.96
C ALA A 184 -11.93 -7.30 4.66
N THR A 185 -10.91 -7.43 3.82
CA THR A 185 -10.18 -6.27 3.30
C THR A 185 -10.90 -5.66 2.12
N ARG A 186 -11.25 -4.39 2.21
CA ARG A 186 -11.60 -3.57 1.05
C ARG A 186 -10.40 -2.75 0.62
N GLN A 187 -10.09 -2.78 -0.67
CA GLN A 187 -8.96 -2.05 -1.22
C GLN A 187 -9.35 -1.20 -2.43
N GLY A 188 -8.60 -0.14 -2.66
CA GLY A 188 -8.75 0.69 -3.85
C GLY A 188 -7.89 1.94 -3.80
N TRP A 189 -7.95 2.70 -4.87
CA TRP A 189 -7.19 3.93 -5.06
C TRP A 189 -8.02 5.16 -4.72
N LEU A 190 -7.34 6.16 -4.19
CA LEU A 190 -7.84 7.52 -4.02
C LEU A 190 -7.03 8.44 -4.92
N HIS A 191 -7.70 9.39 -5.57
CA HIS A 191 -7.09 10.47 -6.34
C HIS A 191 -7.42 11.80 -5.67
N MET A 192 -6.39 12.62 -5.45
CA MET A 192 -6.47 13.92 -4.78
C MET A 192 -5.58 14.96 -5.44
N ARG A 193 -5.86 16.23 -5.18
CA ARG A 193 -5.05 17.39 -5.58
C ARG A 193 -4.58 18.20 -4.39
N VAL A 194 -3.40 18.78 -4.54
CA VAL A 194 -2.86 19.80 -3.63
C VAL A 194 -2.12 20.86 -4.43
N GLU A 195 -2.23 22.11 -3.99
CA GLU A 195 -1.54 23.26 -4.57
C GLU A 195 -0.56 23.84 -3.54
N ASN A 196 0.36 24.69 -4.01
CA ASN A 196 1.26 25.45 -3.16
C ASN A 196 2.12 24.56 -2.24
N ILE A 197 2.63 23.47 -2.80
CA ILE A 197 3.62 22.59 -2.18
C ILE A 197 4.81 22.42 -3.11
N THR A 198 6.01 22.50 -2.56
CA THR A 198 7.25 22.27 -3.30
C THR A 198 7.56 20.77 -3.43
N PRO A 199 8.36 20.36 -4.42
CA PRO A 199 8.80 18.96 -4.53
C PRO A 199 9.49 18.41 -3.28
N ALA A 200 10.32 19.23 -2.61
CA ALA A 200 11.02 18.86 -1.38
C ALA A 200 10.06 18.64 -0.21
N GLU A 201 9.03 19.48 -0.08
CA GLU A 201 7.98 19.30 0.92
C GLU A 201 7.17 18.04 0.62
N MET A 202 6.71 17.85 -0.62
CA MET A 202 5.93 16.68 -1.02
C MET A 202 6.67 15.36 -0.75
N LYS A 203 7.98 15.31 -1.05
CA LYS A 203 8.82 14.13 -0.81
C LYS A 203 8.92 13.76 0.68
N ASN A 204 8.82 14.74 1.56
CA ASN A 204 8.98 14.57 3.01
C ASN A 204 7.67 14.69 3.79
N ALA A 205 6.56 14.97 3.11
CA ALA A 205 5.24 15.07 3.71
C ALA A 205 4.75 13.70 4.21
N THR A 206 3.69 13.71 5.02
CA THR A 206 2.95 12.51 5.42
C THR A 206 1.53 12.63 4.88
N VAL A 207 1.03 11.59 4.22
CA VAL A 207 -0.37 11.49 3.77
C VAL A 207 -1.13 10.66 4.78
N GLU A 208 -2.18 11.24 5.33
CA GLU A 208 -3.06 10.61 6.32
C GLU A 208 -4.45 10.43 5.73
N VAL A 209 -5.02 9.25 5.90
CA VAL A 209 -6.38 8.90 5.52
C VAL A 209 -7.16 8.66 6.79
N GLU A 210 -8.11 9.54 7.05
CA GLU A 210 -9.05 9.44 8.15
C GLU A 210 -10.37 8.83 7.64
N VAL A 211 -10.87 7.84 8.36
CA VAL A 211 -12.14 7.18 8.11
C VAL A 211 -13.00 7.33 9.36
N ILE A 212 -14.22 7.84 9.18
CA ILE A 212 -15.23 7.90 10.24
C ILE A 212 -16.27 6.80 9.98
N ASP A 213 -16.49 5.94 10.97
CA ASP A 213 -17.45 4.84 10.90
C ASP A 213 -18.88 5.24 11.31
N SER A 214 -19.80 4.28 11.23
CA SER A 214 -21.22 4.42 11.62
C SER A 214 -21.44 4.73 13.09
N HIS A 215 -20.44 4.48 13.93
CA HIS A 215 -20.43 4.76 15.36
C HIS A 215 -19.72 6.06 15.69
N LEU A 216 -19.35 6.84 14.67
CA LEU A 216 -18.59 8.09 14.79
C LEU A 216 -17.17 7.88 15.33
N GLY A 217 -16.64 6.65 15.25
CA GLY A 217 -15.24 6.34 15.53
C GLY A 217 -14.36 6.87 14.40
N SER A 218 -13.27 7.56 14.77
CA SER A 218 -12.23 8.03 13.84
C SER A 218 -11.05 7.06 13.81
N HIS A 219 -10.66 6.65 12.61
CA HIS A 219 -9.57 5.72 12.35
C HIS A 219 -8.63 6.30 11.32
N ILE A 220 -7.33 6.30 11.60
CA ILE A 220 -6.32 6.99 10.77
C ILE A 220 -5.28 5.99 10.31
N GLY A 221 -5.02 6.01 9.01
CA GLY A 221 -3.88 5.34 8.39
C GLY A 221 -2.96 6.38 7.76
N ALA A 222 -1.65 6.25 7.99
CA ALA A 222 -0.67 7.20 7.48
C ALA A 222 0.40 6.51 6.64
N ALA A 223 0.85 7.17 5.59
CA ALA A 223 2.08 6.84 4.88
C ALA A 223 2.93 8.09 4.73
N LYS A 224 4.24 7.95 4.93
CA LYS A 224 5.17 8.97 4.48
C LYS A 224 5.02 9.11 2.96
N GLY A 225 5.20 10.33 2.47
CA GLY A 225 4.93 10.77 1.11
C GLY A 225 5.58 9.88 0.04
N PRO A 226 5.28 10.14 -1.24
CA PRO A 226 5.70 9.28 -2.33
C PRO A 226 7.23 9.13 -2.35
N HIS A 227 7.70 7.89 -2.38
CA HIS A 227 9.14 7.59 -2.42
C HIS A 227 9.81 8.16 -3.68
N GLN A 228 9.05 8.33 -4.76
CA GLN A 228 9.50 8.85 -6.06
C GLN A 228 8.50 9.89 -6.59
N ILE A 229 9.03 10.96 -7.16
CA ILE A 229 8.25 12.04 -7.78
C ILE A 229 8.93 12.37 -9.15
N PRO A 230 8.24 12.21 -10.29
CA PRO A 230 6.90 11.64 -10.40
C PRO A 230 6.87 10.16 -9.98
N GLY A 231 5.77 9.75 -9.36
CA GLY A 231 5.50 8.34 -9.09
C GLY A 231 5.24 7.55 -10.39
N ARG A 232 4.72 6.35 -10.24
CA ARG A 232 4.51 5.42 -11.37
C ARG A 232 3.16 5.56 -12.06
N VAL A 233 2.28 6.44 -11.59
CA VAL A 233 0.94 6.64 -12.17
C VAL A 233 1.06 7.55 -13.39
N TRP A 234 0.40 7.24 -14.51
CA TRP A 234 0.43 8.02 -15.76
C TRP A 234 -0.97 8.27 -16.32
N PRO A 235 -1.20 9.41 -17.00
CA PRO A 235 -2.44 9.62 -17.75
C PRO A 235 -2.63 8.53 -18.79
N PHE A 236 -3.85 8.07 -18.94
CA PHE A 236 -4.26 7.06 -19.90
C PHE A 236 -5.38 7.64 -20.75
N ARG A 237 -5.11 7.72 -22.06
CA ARG A 237 -6.13 8.00 -23.07
C ARG A 237 -6.44 6.69 -23.77
N VAL A 238 -7.70 6.28 -23.73
CA VAL A 238 -8.21 5.38 -24.75
C VAL A 238 -8.24 6.24 -26.01
N GLU A 239 -7.49 5.85 -27.05
CA GLU A 239 -7.80 6.37 -28.38
C GLU A 239 -9.23 5.91 -28.67
N ASP A 240 -10.20 6.82 -28.62
CA ASP A 240 -11.51 6.56 -29.17
C ASP A 240 -11.27 6.16 -30.62
N GLY A 241 -11.43 4.87 -30.91
CA GLY A 241 -11.18 4.32 -32.21
C GLY A 241 -12.09 5.00 -33.22
N ASN A 242 -11.55 5.99 -33.93
CA ASN A 242 -12.02 6.30 -35.26
C ASN A 242 -11.68 5.09 -36.13
N ALA A 243 -12.57 4.11 -36.11
CA ALA A 243 -12.80 3.22 -37.24
C ALA A 243 -13.39 4.07 -38.38
N SER A 244 -12.60 5.00 -38.92
CA SER A 244 -12.78 5.49 -40.28
C SER A 244 -11.84 4.65 -41.14
N ASP A 245 -12.45 3.71 -41.84
CA ASP A 245 -11.92 3.03 -43.01
C ASP A 245 -10.94 3.91 -43.80
N ALA A 246 -9.68 3.54 -43.76
CA ALA A 246 -8.73 3.77 -44.85
C ALA A 246 -7.54 2.83 -44.69
N ARG A 247 -7.73 1.54 -45.02
CA ARG A 247 -6.67 0.89 -45.80
C ARG A 247 -6.78 1.42 -47.22
N PRO A 248 -5.66 1.85 -47.80
CA PRO A 248 -5.21 1.10 -48.95
C PRO A 248 -3.69 0.90 -48.89
N SER A 249 -3.28 -0.25 -48.38
CA SER A 249 -2.26 -1.02 -49.07
C SER A 249 -2.94 -1.61 -50.31
N ASP A 250 -2.76 -0.94 -51.47
CA ASP A 250 -2.76 -1.50 -52.83
C ASP A 250 -2.87 -0.37 -53.86
N LEU A 251 -1.75 0.34 -54.07
CA LEU A 251 -1.41 0.98 -55.34
C LEU A 251 0.11 1.14 -55.40
N ALA A 252 0.79 0.00 -55.39
CA ALA A 252 2.10 -0.10 -56.02
C ALA A 252 1.86 -0.23 -57.53
N SER A 253 2.28 0.76 -58.31
CA SER A 253 2.99 0.57 -59.59
C SER A 253 3.06 1.88 -60.37
N ASP A 254 4.25 2.10 -60.95
CA ASP A 254 4.57 3.04 -62.03
C ASP A 254 4.55 4.54 -61.70
N THR A 255 5.59 5.34 -61.98
CA THR A 255 6.69 5.16 -62.93
C THR A 255 7.85 6.10 -62.57
N ARG A 256 9.06 5.63 -62.87
CA ARG A 256 10.28 6.42 -63.03
C ARG A 256 10.04 7.65 -63.90
N GLY A 257 10.62 8.79 -63.53
CA GLY A 257 10.74 9.93 -64.45
C GLY A 257 11.47 11.11 -63.84
N ARG A 258 12.77 11.20 -64.12
CA ARG A 258 13.68 12.36 -64.00
C ARG A 258 12.99 13.73 -63.94
N SER A 259 13.53 14.61 -63.09
CA SER A 259 13.71 16.02 -63.46
C SER A 259 15.13 16.44 -63.10
N PRO A 260 15.85 17.09 -64.03
CA PRO A 260 16.54 18.31 -63.66
C PRO A 260 16.19 19.43 -64.63
N ASN A 261 15.60 20.49 -64.09
CA ASN A 261 16.16 21.85 -64.05
C ASN A 261 15.21 22.77 -63.29
#